data_AF-A0A662DA86-F1
#
_entry.id   AF-A0A662DA86-F1
#
_cell.length_a   1.000
_cell.length_b   1.000
_cell.length_c   1.000
_cell.angle_alpha   90.00
_cell.angle_beta   90.00
_cell.angle_gamma   90.00
#
_symmetry.space_group_name_H-M   'P 1'
#
loop_
_entity.id
_entity.type
_entity.pdbx_description
1 polymer ?
#
loop_
_entity_poly.entity_id
_entity_poly.type
_entity_poly.pdbx_seq_one_letter_code
_entity_poly.pdbx_strand_id
1 'polypeptide(L)' 'MVKKSRFVCKVCGYTTYKWIGRCPECGEWDCLVEEIVEERESRSSTSSLPSSPPQIVNEIP' A
#
# COMPACT_ATOMS: atom_id res chain seq x y z
N MET A 1 -9.16 5.66 -19.05
CA MET A 1 -8.38 5.78 -17.80
C MET A 1 -7.01 5.16 -18.02
N VAL A 2 -5.92 5.93 -17.89
CA VAL A 2 -4.55 5.41 -18.04
C VAL A 2 -4.09 4.92 -16.67
N LYS A 3 -4.03 3.60 -16.46
CA LYS A 3 -3.38 3.01 -15.28
C LYS A 3 -1.88 3.27 -15.41
N LYS A 4 -1.33 4.14 -14.55
CA LYS A 4 0.10 4.45 -14.53
C LYS A 4 0.71 3.70 -13.36
N SER A 5 1.35 2.57 -13.65
CA SER A 5 2.13 1.81 -12.68
C SER A 5 3.49 2.48 -12.50
N ARG A 6 3.91 2.73 -11.25
CA ARG A 6 5.25 3.19 -10.91
C ARG A 6 5.86 2.25 -9.88
N PHE A 7 7.16 2.01 -9.93
CA PHE A 7 7.87 1.22 -8.94
C PHE A 7 8.55 2.16 -7.95
N VAL A 8 8.36 1.93 -6.66
CA VAL A 8 8.90 2.74 -5.57
C VAL A 8 9.78 1.85 -4.69
N CYS A 9 11.00 2.31 -4.41
CA CYS A 9 11.89 1.63 -3.49
C CYS A 9 11.47 1.89 -2.04
N LYS A 10 11.19 0.84 -1.27
CA LYS A 10 10.80 0.95 0.15
C LYS A 10 11.95 1.30 1.09
N VAL A 11 13.20 1.30 0.61
CA VAL A 11 14.39 1.59 1.42
C VAL A 11 14.81 3.05 1.31
N CYS A 12 14.93 3.58 0.09
CA CYS A 12 15.37 4.96 -0.14
C CYS A 12 14.26 5.89 -0.67
N GLY A 13 13.14 5.36 -1.15
CA GLY A 13 12.07 6.15 -1.77
C GLY A 13 12.26 6.42 -3.26
N TYR A 14 13.31 5.89 -3.90
CA TYR A 14 13.54 6.04 -5.34
C TYR A 14 12.36 5.53 -6.17
N THR A 15 11.93 6.30 -7.19
CA THR A 15 10.81 5.92 -8.05
C THR A 15 11.24 5.72 -9.51
N THR A 16 10.75 4.66 -10.16
CA THR A 16 11.05 4.33 -11.55
C THR A 16 9.83 3.74 -12.25
N TYR A 17 9.67 4.00 -13.54
CA TYR A 17 8.61 3.39 -14.36
C TYR A 17 8.98 2.01 -14.90
N LYS A 18 10.22 1.56 -14.67
CA LYS A 18 10.73 0.29 -15.16
C LYS A 18 11.28 -0.52 -13.99
N TRP A 19 10.82 -1.76 -13.85
CA TRP A 19 11.37 -2.69 -12.86
C TRP A 19 12.82 -3.01 -13.24
N ILE A 20 13.74 -2.73 -12.32
CA ILE A 20 15.18 -2.94 -12.51
C ILE A 20 15.78 -3.95 -11.51
N GLY A 21 14.99 -4.49 -10.58
CA GLY A 21 15.36 -5.58 -9.65
C GLY A 21 16.27 -5.14 -8.52
N ARG A 22 17.25 -4.28 -8.82
CA ARG A 22 18.15 -3.61 -7.89
C ARG A 22 17.91 -2.11 -7.92
N CYS A 23 17.82 -1.49 -6.75
CA CYS A 23 17.72 -0.04 -6.65
C CYS A 23 19.07 0.63 -6.98
N PRO A 24 19.12 1.66 -7.86
CA PRO A 24 20.36 2.35 -8.20
C PRO A 24 20.83 3.32 -7.12
N GLU A 25 19.95 3.75 -6.21
CA GLU A 25 20.33 4.66 -5.12
C GLU A 25 20.84 3.92 -3.89
N CYS A 26 20.15 2.86 -3.44
CA CYS A 26 20.57 2.11 -2.25
C CYS A 26 21.27 0.79 -2.54
N GLY A 27 21.27 0.30 -3.79
CA GLY A 27 21.90 -0.98 -4.15
C GLY A 27 21.13 -2.23 -3.72
N GLU A 28 20.02 -2.07 -3.00
CA GLU A 28 19.23 -3.18 -2.48
C GLU A 28 18.44 -3.92 -3.57
N TRP A 29 18.37 -5.23 -3.41
CA TRP A 29 17.53 -6.12 -4.19
C TRP A 29 16.17 -6.30 -3.50
N ASP A 30 15.11 -6.61 -4.25
CA ASP A 30 13.76 -6.87 -3.72
C ASP A 30 13.04 -5.71 -3.03
N CYS A 31 13.63 -4.51 -3.06
CA CYS A 31 13.07 -3.33 -2.40
C CYS A 31 12.16 -2.48 -3.30
N LEU A 32 12.13 -2.73 -4.61
CA LEU A 32 11.27 -2.03 -5.56
C LEU A 32 9.87 -2.65 -5.56
N VAL A 33 8.87 -1.86 -5.17
CA VAL A 33 7.47 -2.29 -5.09
C VAL A 33 6.63 -1.53 -6.11
N GLU A 34 5.78 -2.23 -6.85
CA GLU A 34 4.84 -1.63 -7.78
C GLU A 34 3.72 -0.90 -7.01
N GLU A 35 3.67 0.42 -7.16
CA GLU A 35 2.55 1.24 -6.75
C GLU A 35 1.71 1.56 -7.99
N ILE A 36 0.57 0.88 -8.09
CA ILE A 36 -0.45 1.22 -9.07
C ILE A 36 -1.05 2.53 -8.56
N VAL A 37 -0.84 3.62 -9.31
CA VAL A 37 -1.63 4.84 -9.14
C VAL A 37 -3.02 4.54 -9.69
N GLU A 38 -3.74 3.66 -9.00
CA GLU A 38 -5.17 3.79 -8.98
C GLU A 38 -5.40 5.11 -8.28
N GLU A 39 -6.07 6.04 -8.95
CA GLU A 39 -6.72 7.16 -8.30
C GLU A 39 -7.79 6.57 -7.39
N ARG A 40 -7.33 5.93 -6.31
CA ARG A 40 -8.11 5.63 -5.16
C ARG A 40 -8.24 6.99 -4.53
N GLU A 41 -9.25 7.71 -5.03
CA GLU A 41 -10.00 8.67 -4.24
C GLU A 41 -9.91 8.13 -2.83
N SER A 42 -9.14 8.86 -2.04
CA SER A 42 -8.80 8.52 -0.69
C SER A 42 -10.12 8.41 0.06
N ARG A 43 -10.69 7.20 0.06
CA ARG A 43 -11.41 6.66 1.19
C ARG A 43 -10.34 6.44 2.26
N SER A 44 -9.80 7.55 2.74
CA SER A 44 -9.70 7.78 4.17
C SER A 44 -11.11 7.57 4.69
N SER A 45 -11.47 6.30 4.91
CA SER A 45 -12.25 5.93 6.07
C SER A 45 -11.46 6.46 7.24
N THR A 46 -11.72 7.74 7.53
CA THR A 46 -11.36 8.37 8.77
C THR A 46 -11.76 7.38 9.85
N SER A 47 -10.76 6.95 10.60
CA SER A 47 -10.94 6.29 11.87
C SER A 47 -11.67 7.30 12.77
N SER A 48 -12.98 7.26 12.70
CA SER A 48 -13.91 7.67 13.72
C SER A 48 -14.77 6.43 13.82
N LEU A 49 -14.47 5.47 14.70
CA LEU A 49 -14.88 5.47 16.10
C LEU A 49 -13.96 4.53 16.93
N PRO A 50 -13.45 4.94 18.10
CA PRO A 50 -13.16 4.00 19.17
C PRO A 50 -14.39 3.93 20.08
N SER A 51 -15.13 2.82 20.05
CA SER A 51 -15.94 2.27 21.16
C SER A 51 -17.07 1.38 20.64
N SER A 52 -16.82 0.08 20.55
CA SER A 52 -17.75 -0.89 21.11
C SER A 52 -16.98 -2.19 21.37
N PRO A 53 -16.98 -2.73 22.61
CA PRO A 53 -16.39 -4.03 22.87
C PRO A 53 -17.07 -5.11 22.00
N PRO A 54 -16.34 -6.19 21.63
CA PRO A 54 -16.91 -7.25 20.80
C PRO A 54 -18.15 -7.83 21.49
N GLN A 55 -19.32 -7.68 20.85
CA GLN A 55 -20.54 -8.24 21.39
C GLN A 55 -20.54 -9.77 21.22
N ILE A 56 -20.79 -10.41 22.35
CA ILE A 56 -20.95 -11.85 22.59
C ILE A 56 -21.91 -12.44 21.55
N VAL A 57 -21.48 -13.49 20.84
CA VAL A 57 -22.39 -14.25 19.97
C VAL A 57 -23.34 -15.03 20.87
N ASN A 58 -24.61 -14.62 20.83
CA ASN A 58 -25.69 -15.31 21.52
C ASN A 58 -25.75 -16.78 21.10
N GLU A 59 -25.95 -17.61 22.11
CA GLU A 59 -25.97 -19.06 22.12
C GLU A 59 -26.93 -19.62 21.06
N ILE A 60 -26.40 -20.56 20.27
CA ILE A 60 -27.17 -21.41 19.37
C ILE A 60 -27.77 -22.52 20.25
N PRO A 61 -29.10 -22.78 20.20
CA PRO A 61 -29.68 -23.92 20.91
C PRO A 61 -29.17 -25.26 20.38
#